data_AF-A0AAW2DB86-F1
#
_entry.id   AF-A0AAW2DB86-F1
#
_cell.length_a   1.000
_cell.length_b   1.000
_cell.length_c   1.000
_cell.angle_alpha   90.00
_cell.angle_beta   90.00
_cell.angle_gamma   90.00
#
_symmetry.space_group_name_H-M   'P 1'
#
loop_
_entity.id
_entity.type
_entity.pdbx_description
1 polymer ?
#
loop_
_entity_poly.entity_id
_entity_poly.type
_entity_poly.pdbx_seq_one_letter_code
_entity_poly.pdbx_strand_id
1 'polypeptide(L)'
;MSAIPNYVMQGAGLPSHLCDKLGKISRDFLWGTTQEKKKMHMVGWSKIIKTKEEGGLGIQAAKAKNIALLAKLNWRMYHECDSLWAKVLLAKYCTQARKNARDPDKLPCSVNWKAIK
;
A
#
# COMPACT_ATOMS: atom_id res chain seq x y z
N MET A 1 14.72 -1.27 -4.74
CA MET A 1 13.74 -0.92 -3.68
C MET A 1 13.24 -2.20 -3.03
N SER A 2 13.45 -2.34 -1.73
CA SER A 2 13.30 -3.58 -0.93
C SER A 2 12.08 -4.45 -1.29
N ALA A 3 12.29 -5.77 -1.40
CA ALA A 3 11.24 -6.75 -1.69
C ALA A 3 10.24 -6.88 -0.54
N ILE A 4 10.70 -6.70 0.71
CA ILE A 4 9.91 -6.95 1.92
C ILE A 4 8.71 -5.98 2.04
N PRO A 5 8.89 -4.64 1.96
CA PRO A 5 7.74 -3.73 1.98
C PRO A 5 6.77 -3.97 0.83
N ASN A 6 7.27 -4.28 -0.37
CA ASN A 6 6.41 -4.54 -1.53
C ASN A 6 5.54 -5.78 -1.35
N TYR A 7 6.07 -6.82 -0.71
CA TYR A 7 5.29 -8.02 -0.41
C TYR A 7 4.17 -7.71 0.59
N VAL A 8 4.47 -6.98 1.66
CA VAL A 8 3.46 -6.59 2.66
C VAL A 8 2.38 -5.68 2.06
N MET A 9 2.78 -4.70 1.24
CA MET A 9 1.85 -3.78 0.57
C MET A 9 0.87 -4.48 -0.39
N GLN A 10 1.19 -5.68 -0.87
CA GLN A 10 0.28 -6.45 -1.74
C GLN A 10 -0.91 -7.05 -0.99
N GLY A 11 -0.82 -7.23 0.33
CA GLY A 11 -1.89 -7.82 1.15
C GLY A 11 -2.43 -6.88 2.24
N ALA A 12 -1.75 -5.78 2.52
CA ALA A 12 -2.12 -4.88 3.63
C ALA A 12 -2.02 -3.41 3.25
N GLY A 13 -3.06 -2.65 3.61
CA GLY A 13 -3.02 -1.20 3.64
C GLY A 13 -2.11 -0.72 4.76
N LEU A 14 -0.97 -0.12 4.40
CA LEU A 14 -0.04 0.40 5.40
C LEU A 14 -0.57 1.73 5.95
N PRO A 15 -0.48 1.96 7.27
CA PRO A 15 -0.74 3.26 7.87
C PRO A 15 0.11 4.38 7.23
N SER A 16 -0.46 5.59 7.16
CA SER A 16 0.21 6.76 6.57
C SER A 16 1.61 7.01 7.18
N HIS A 17 1.74 6.91 8.50
CA HIS A 17 3.02 7.13 9.20
C HIS A 17 4.11 6.11 8.78
N LEU A 18 3.75 4.86 8.46
CA LEU A 18 4.70 3.88 7.94
C LEU A 18 5.09 4.21 6.50
N CYS A 19 4.14 4.67 5.69
CA CYS A 19 4.44 5.14 4.34
C CYS A 19 5.39 6.35 4.36
N ASP A 20 5.20 7.27 5.31
CA ASP A 20 6.09 8.42 5.49
C ASP A 20 7.48 8.01 5.96
N LYS A 21 7.57 7.00 6.84
CA LYS A 21 8.85 6.43 7.28
C LYS A 21 9.60 5.74 6.12
N LEU A 22 8.90 4.99 5.27
CA LEU A 22 9.49 4.41 4.04
C LEU A 22 9.93 5.49 3.05
N GLY A 23 9.12 6.54 2.92
CA GLY A 23 9.48 7.74 2.16
C GLY A 23 10.78 8.34 2.68
N LYS A 24 10.86 8.58 4.00
CA LYS A 24 12.05 9.11 4.67
C LYS A 24 13.29 8.25 4.41
N ILE A 25 13.22 6.92 4.60
CA ILE A 25 14.35 6.01 4.32
C ILE A 25 14.83 6.17 2.87
N SER A 26 13.91 6.30 1.92
CA SER A 26 14.25 6.49 0.51
C SER A 26 14.92 7.85 0.26
N ARG A 27 14.50 8.92 0.97
CA ARG A 27 15.16 10.24 0.91
C ARG A 27 16.55 10.20 1.51
N ASP A 28 16.66 9.58 2.68
CA ASP A 28 17.90 9.51 3.44
C ASP A 28 18.94 8.74 2.64
N PHE A 29 18.54 7.65 1.98
CA PHE A 29 19.36 6.93 1.01
C PHE A 29 19.79 7.82 -0.17
N LEU A 30 18.86 8.54 -0.80
CA LEU A 30 19.14 9.38 -1.97
C LEU A 30 20.14 10.50 -1.67
N TRP A 31 20.00 11.16 -0.52
CA TRP A 31 20.87 12.27 -0.13
C TRP A 31 22.06 11.85 0.72
N GLY A 32 22.19 10.57 1.07
CA GLY A 32 23.24 10.05 1.94
C GLY A 32 23.17 10.58 3.37
N THR A 33 21.96 10.87 3.86
CA THR A 33 21.71 11.21 5.26
C THR A 33 21.77 9.95 6.11
N THR A 34 22.55 9.98 7.18
CA THR A 34 22.62 8.91 8.19
C THR A 34 22.09 9.40 9.53
N GLN A 35 21.99 8.51 10.53
CA GLN A 35 21.58 8.92 11.88
C GLN A 35 22.53 9.96 12.49
N GLU A 36 23.82 9.85 12.16
CA GLU A 36 24.89 10.71 12.69
C GLU A 36 25.12 11.96 11.83
N LYS A 37 24.90 11.88 10.51
CA LYS A 37 25.15 12.97 9.57
C LYS A 37 23.91 13.29 8.76
N LYS A 38 23.24 14.39 9.12
CA LYS A 38 22.15 14.96 8.32
C LYS A 38 22.72 15.76 7.16
N LYS A 39 22.30 15.45 5.93
CA LYS A 39 22.61 16.24 4.74
C LYS A 39 21.41 17.07 4.32
N MET A 40 21.67 18.25 3.76
CA MET A 40 20.62 19.12 3.25
C MET A 40 20.00 18.50 2.00
N HIS A 41 18.67 18.39 1.99
CA HIS A 41 17.94 17.88 0.82
C HIS A 41 17.77 19.03 -0.18
N MET A 42 18.48 18.96 -1.31
CA MET A 42 18.53 20.06 -2.29
C MET A 42 17.23 20.20 -3.08
N VAL A 43 16.44 19.13 -3.17
CA VAL A 43 15.17 19.10 -3.90
C VAL A 43 14.07 18.53 -3.01
N GLY A 44 12.91 19.19 -3.00
CA GLY A 44 11.73 18.73 -2.26
C GLY A 44 11.26 17.35 -2.72
N TRP A 45 10.85 16.51 -1.77
CA TRP A 45 10.46 15.12 -2.05
C TRP A 45 9.33 15.00 -3.07
N SER A 46 8.36 15.93 -3.02
CA SER A 46 7.22 15.99 -3.94
C SER A 46 7.65 16.17 -5.41
N LYS A 47 8.79 16.80 -5.68
CA LYS A 47 9.34 16.95 -7.03
C LYS A 47 10.08 15.69 -7.47
N ILE A 48 10.79 15.04 -6.54
CA ILE A 48 11.58 13.83 -6.80
C ILE A 48 10.69 12.64 -7.17
N ILE A 49 9.53 12.50 -6.52
CA ILE A 49 8.62 11.37 -6.75
C ILE A 49 7.84 11.43 -8.06
N LYS A 50 7.92 12.55 -8.79
CA LYS A 50 7.29 12.69 -10.11
C LYS A 50 7.93 11.76 -11.13
N THR A 51 7.23 11.54 -12.24
CA THR A 51 7.78 10.79 -13.38
C THR A 51 9.00 11.50 -13.97
N LYS A 52 9.82 10.77 -14.74
CA LYS A 52 10.98 11.36 -15.42
C LYS A 52 10.55 12.43 -16.44
N GLU A 53 9.42 12.21 -17.10
CA GLU A 53 8.80 13.14 -18.06
C GLU A 53 8.40 14.47 -17.38
N GLU A 54 7.97 14.42 -16.12
CA GLU A 54 7.64 15.60 -15.31
C GLU A 54 8.85 16.19 -14.55
N GLY A 55 10.08 15.77 -14.88
CA GLY A 55 11.32 16.26 -14.27
C GLY A 55 11.63 15.69 -12.88
N GLY A 56 11.00 14.57 -12.51
CA GLY A 56 11.32 13.80 -11.30
C GLY A 56 12.28 12.63 -11.55
N LEU A 57 12.50 11.80 -10.53
CA LEU A 57 13.34 10.60 -10.63
C LEU A 57 12.54 9.33 -10.94
N GLY A 58 11.21 9.41 -11.03
CA GLY A 58 10.33 8.23 -11.19
C GLY A 58 10.24 7.36 -9.94
N ILE A 59 10.61 7.88 -8.77
CA ILE A 59 10.49 7.16 -7.50
C ILE A 59 9.03 7.19 -7.05
N GLN A 60 8.38 6.04 -7.01
CA GLN A 60 7.00 5.97 -6.54
C GLN A 60 6.89 6.26 -5.04
N ALA A 61 6.00 7.17 -4.66
CA ALA A 61 5.64 7.39 -3.27
C ALA A 61 5.03 6.11 -2.65
N ALA A 62 5.49 5.71 -1.46
CA ALA A 62 5.07 4.47 -0.80
C ALA A 62 3.54 4.37 -0.63
N LYS A 63 2.89 5.49 -0.28
CA LYS A 63 1.42 5.56 -0.16
C LYS A 63 0.72 5.30 -1.49
N ALA A 64 1.15 5.98 -2.56
CA ALA A 64 0.58 5.80 -3.89
C ALA A 64 0.79 4.36 -4.40
N LYS A 65 1.97 3.80 -4.16
CA LYS A 65 2.29 2.41 -4.49
C LYS A 65 1.41 1.41 -3.74
N ASN A 66 1.22 1.60 -2.43
CA ASN A 66 0.34 0.74 -1.64
C ASN A 66 -1.10 0.76 -2.20
N ILE A 67 -1.65 1.95 -2.43
CA ILE A 67 -3.00 2.11 -3.01
C ILE A 67 -3.11 1.40 -4.36
N ALA A 68 -2.13 1.57 -5.25
CA ALA A 68 -2.13 0.90 -6.55
C ALA A 68 -2.08 -0.64 -6.44
N LEU A 69 -1.31 -1.18 -5.48
CA LEU A 69 -1.25 -2.61 -5.23
C LEU A 69 -2.56 -3.17 -4.65
N LEU A 70 -3.21 -2.41 -3.76
CA LEU A 70 -4.53 -2.77 -3.23
C LEU A 70 -5.62 -2.70 -4.30
N ALA A 71 -5.58 -1.69 -5.16
CA ALA A 71 -6.48 -1.59 -6.31
C ALA A 71 -6.29 -2.78 -7.26
N LYS A 72 -5.03 -3.20 -7.52
CA LYS A 72 -4.72 -4.41 -8.28
C LYS A 72 -5.29 -5.66 -7.61
N LEU A 73 -5.13 -5.81 -6.29
CA LEU A 73 -5.69 -6.96 -5.55
C LEU A 73 -7.22 -7.00 -5.66
N ASN A 74 -7.88 -5.86 -5.50
CA ASN A 74 -9.32 -5.70 -5.68
C ASN A 74 -9.77 -6.11 -7.08
N TRP A 75 -9.10 -5.59 -8.10
CA TRP A 75 -9.38 -5.94 -9.50
C TRP A 75 -9.24 -7.44 -9.75
N ARG A 76 -8.19 -8.07 -9.21
CA ARG A 76 -7.99 -9.52 -9.30
C ARG A 76 -9.07 -10.30 -8.56
N MET A 77 -9.55 -9.82 -7.41
CA MET A 77 -10.66 -10.50 -6.71
C MET A 77 -11.94 -10.54 -7.55
N TYR A 78 -12.19 -9.46 -8.31
CA TYR A 78 -13.35 -9.38 -9.20
C TYR A 78 -13.21 -10.28 -10.43
N HIS A 79 -12.03 -10.30 -11.06
CA HIS A 79 -11.81 -11.03 -12.33
C HIS A 79 -11.37 -12.49 -12.13
N GLU A 80 -10.71 -12.81 -11.02
CA GLU A 80 -10.20 -14.14 -10.68
C GLU A 80 -11.07 -14.78 -9.57
N CYS A 81 -12.38 -14.58 -9.63
CA CYS A 81 -13.33 -15.10 -8.63
C CYS A 81 -13.30 -16.63 -8.50
N ASP A 82 -12.80 -17.33 -9.53
CA ASP A 82 -12.62 -18.77 -9.52
C ASP A 82 -11.39 -19.30 -8.79
N SER A 83 -10.45 -18.42 -8.45
CA SER A 83 -9.27 -18.80 -7.69
C SER A 83 -9.63 -19.19 -6.26
N LEU A 84 -8.89 -20.15 -5.69
CA LEU A 84 -9.15 -20.64 -4.32
C LEU A 84 -9.12 -19.53 -3.27
N TRP A 85 -8.16 -18.60 -3.38
CA TRP A 85 -8.03 -17.50 -2.43
C TRP A 85 -9.23 -16.54 -2.51
N ALA A 86 -9.73 -16.24 -3.72
CA ALA A 86 -10.90 -15.40 -3.92
C ALA A 86 -12.16 -16.10 -3.40
N LYS A 87 -12.34 -17.40 -3.71
CA LYS A 87 -13.45 -18.21 -3.19
C LYS A 87 -13.51 -18.22 -1.67
N VAL A 88 -12.38 -18.42 -1.00
CA VAL A 88 -12.31 -18.41 0.47
C VAL A 88 -12.66 -17.04 1.05
N LEU A 89 -12.16 -15.94 0.45
CA LEU A 89 -12.49 -14.60 0.91
C LEU A 89 -13.97 -14.25 0.68
N LEU A 90 -14.51 -14.52 -0.51
CA LEU A 90 -15.90 -14.27 -0.83
C LEU A 90 -16.84 -15.10 0.05
N ALA A 91 -16.55 -16.38 0.27
CA ALA A 91 -17.35 -17.24 1.14
C ALA A 91 -17.32 -16.77 2.61
N LYS A 92 -16.19 -16.23 3.08
CA LYS A 92 -16.05 -15.76 4.47
C LYS A 92 -16.64 -14.37 4.70
N TYR A 93 -16.50 -13.47 3.74
CA TYR A 93 -16.80 -12.04 3.93
C TYR A 93 -18.02 -11.53 3.15
N CYS A 94 -18.45 -12.20 2.09
CA CYS A 94 -19.60 -11.78 1.26
C CYS A 94 -20.90 -12.54 1.59
N THR A 95 -21.08 -12.99 2.84
CA THR A 95 -22.27 -13.73 3.27
C THR A 95 -23.47 -12.81 3.50
N GLN A 96 -24.68 -13.33 3.32
CA GLN A 96 -25.91 -12.55 3.53
C GLN A 96 -26.04 -12.05 4.97
N ALA A 97 -25.65 -12.86 5.95
CA ALA A 97 -25.64 -12.46 7.36
C ALA A 97 -24.75 -11.24 7.62
N ARG A 98 -23.60 -11.15 6.94
CA ARG A 98 -22.67 -10.03 7.08
C ARG A 98 -23.20 -8.76 6.40
N LYS A 99 -23.86 -8.90 5.24
CA LYS A 99 -24.53 -7.80 4.52
C LYS A 99 -25.68 -7.20 5.34
N ASN A 100 -26.39 -8.03 6.08
CA ASN A 100 -27.53 -7.63 6.91
C ASN A 100 -27.14 -7.18 8.33
N ALA A 101 -25.85 -7.16 8.66
CA ALA A 101 -25.39 -6.80 9.99
C ALA A 101 -25.66 -5.30 10.28
N ARG A 102 -26.19 -5.02 11.48
CA ARG A 102 -26.54 -3.65 11.92
C ARG A 102 -25.32 -2.70 11.98
N ASP A 103 -24.14 -3.26 12.24
CA ASP A 103 -22.87 -2.53 12.29
C ASP A 103 -21.80 -3.31 11.51
N PRO A 104 -21.60 -3.02 10.20
CA PRO A 104 -20.65 -3.73 9.35
C PRO A 104 -19.18 -3.52 9.75
N ASP A 105 -18.87 -2.41 10.45
CA ASP A 105 -17.51 -2.00 10.78
C ASP A 105 -16.96 -2.71 12.02
N LYS A 106 -17.84 -3.16 12.93
CA LYS A 106 -17.45 -3.96 14.10
C LYS A 106 -17.24 -5.44 13.81
N LEU A 107 -17.57 -5.92 12.60
CA LEU A 107 -17.45 -7.34 12.27
C LEU A 107 -15.98 -7.77 12.16
N PRO A 108 -15.62 -9.00 12.58
CA PRO A 108 -14.26 -9.52 12.46
C PRO A 108 -13.73 -9.42 11.04
N CYS A 109 -12.69 -8.62 10.84
CA CYS A 109 -12.18 -8.26 9.53
C CYS A 109 -10.66 -8.53 9.49
N SER A 110 -10.22 -9.41 8.59
CA SER A 110 -8.79 -9.69 8.44
C SER A 110 -8.09 -8.48 7.81
N VAL A 111 -6.77 -8.38 8.01
CA VAL A 111 -5.97 -7.30 7.39
C VAL A 111 -6.15 -7.29 5.87
N ASN A 112 -6.15 -8.47 5.24
CA ASN A 112 -6.35 -8.62 3.80
C ASN A 112 -7.75 -8.17 3.37
N TRP A 113 -8.81 -8.51 4.12
CA TRP A 113 -10.15 -8.04 3.81
C TRP A 113 -10.29 -6.53 4.01
N LYS A 114 -9.67 -5.95 5.04
CA LYS A 114 -9.63 -4.48 5.22
C LYS A 114 -8.93 -3.76 4.08
N ALA A 115 -7.97 -4.42 3.43
CA ALA A 115 -7.22 -3.85 2.33
C ALA A 115 -7.99 -3.92 0.99
N ILE A 116 -8.98 -4.80 0.92
CA ILE A 116 -9.87 -4.99 -0.22
C ILE A 116 -11.16 -4.16 -0.06
N LYS A 117 -11.71 -4.09 1.15
CA LYS A 117 -12.96 -3.38 1.50
C LYS A 117 -12.93 -1.90 1.10
#